data_AF-A0A917UE03-F1
#
_entry.id   AF-A0A917UE03-F1
#
_cell.length_a   1.000
_cell.length_b   1.000
_cell.length_c   1.000
_cell.angle_alpha   90.00
_cell.angle_beta   90.00
_cell.angle_gamma   90.00
#
_symmetry.space_group_name_H-M   'P 1'
#
loop_
_entity.id
_entity.type
_entity.pdbx_description
1 polymer ?
#
loop_
_entity_poly.entity_id
_entity_poly.type
_entity_poly.pdbx_seq_one_letter_code
_entity_poly.pdbx_strand_id
1 'polypeptide(L)' 'MGPSKHKTVDHPAVGRITLDCDTLVVAADDLRITLYTAEPGTEHADRLALSVVLGARALIGLGPARHSVTGHRSCNR' A
#
# COMPACT_ATOMS: atom_id res chain seq x y z
N MET A 1 15.95 17.56 -6.50
CA MET A 1 14.87 16.54 -6.53
C MET A 1 15.38 15.41 -7.38
N GLY A 2 15.54 14.21 -6.81
CA GLY A 2 16.08 13.06 -7.56
C GLY A 2 15.13 12.58 -8.65
N PRO A 3 15.55 11.67 -9.55
CA PRO A 3 14.66 11.13 -10.57
C PRO A 3 13.55 10.29 -9.91
N SER A 4 12.30 10.69 -10.12
CA SER A 4 11.12 9.92 -9.73
C SER A 4 11.12 8.59 -10.49
N LYS A 5 10.99 7.47 -9.77
CA LYS A 5 10.89 6.15 -10.38
C LYS A 5 9.43 5.76 -10.52
N HIS A 6 8.98 5.44 -11.72
CA HIS A 6 7.67 4.84 -11.91
C HIS A 6 7.67 3.41 -11.37
N LYS A 7 6.77 3.13 -10.43
CA LYS A 7 6.57 1.82 -9.84
C LYS A 7 5.13 1.39 -10.00
N THR A 8 4.97 0.15 -10.42
CA THR A 8 3.66 -0.49 -10.47
C THR A 8 3.52 -1.43 -9.28
N VAL A 9 2.47 -1.23 -8.47
CA VAL A 9 2.17 -2.00 -7.27
C VAL A 9 0.86 -2.77 -7.47
N ASP A 10 0.87 -4.06 -7.17
CA ASP A 10 -0.35 -4.88 -7.17
C ASP A 10 -0.99 -4.82 -5.77
N HIS A 11 -2.05 -4.03 -5.63
CA HIS A 11 -2.75 -3.88 -4.35
C HIS A 11 -3.94 -4.86 -4.28
N PRO A 12 -4.07 -5.69 -3.23
CA PRO A 12 -5.03 -6.79 -3.18
C PRO A 12 -6.50 -6.37 -3.33
N ALA A 13 -6.83 -5.14 -2.94
CA ALA A 13 -8.21 -4.64 -2.96
C ALA A 13 -8.51 -3.61 -4.07
N VAL A 14 -7.50 -2.94 -4.62
CA VAL A 14 -7.70 -1.90 -5.67
C VAL A 14 -6.96 -2.24 -6.96
N GLY A 15 -6.35 -3.42 -7.04
CA GLY A 15 -5.57 -3.93 -8.17
C GLY A 15 -4.26 -3.17 -8.41
N ARG A 16 -3.74 -3.31 -9.63
CA ARG A 16 -2.52 -2.68 -10.12
C ARG A 16 -2.56 -1.14 -10.22
N ILE A 17 -1.71 -0.44 -9.46
CA ILE A 17 -1.58 1.03 -9.48
C ILE A 17 -0.18 1.42 -9.94
N THR A 18 -0.06 2.43 -10.81
CA THR A 18 1.23 3.03 -11.16
C THR A 18 1.43 4.31 -10.37
N LEU A 19 2.59 4.42 -9.73
CA LEU A 19 2.94 5.52 -8.82
C LEU A 19 4.33 6.04 -9.14
N ASP A 20 4.50 7.35 -8.97
CA ASP A 20 5.78 8.01 -8.95
C ASP A 20 6.41 7.86 -7.57
N CYS A 21 7.65 7.38 -7.55
CA CYS A 21 8.39 7.10 -6.33
C CYS A 21 9.58 8.03 -6.21
N ASP A 22 9.53 8.92 -5.22
CA ASP A 22 10.64 9.78 -4.85
C ASP A 22 11.21 9.32 -3.52
N THR A 23 12.54 9.28 -3.38
CA THR A 23 13.18 9.00 -2.10
C THR A 23 14.01 10.19 -1.67
N LEU A 24 13.65 10.75 -0.52
CA LEU A 24 14.35 11.84 0.15
C LEU A 24 15.19 11.22 1.27
N VAL A 25 16.50 11.49 1.23
CA VAL A 25 17.44 11.03 2.27
C VAL A 25 17.86 12.24 3.08
N VAL A 26 17.66 12.19 4.39
CA VAL A 26 18.12 13.18 5.35
C VAL A 26 19.38 12.64 6.00
N ALA A 27 20.54 13.07 5.47
CA ALA A 27 21.84 12.52 5.84
C ALA A 27 22.21 12.74 7.32
N ALA A 28 21.63 13.75 7.98
CA ALA A 28 21.92 14.05 9.38
C ALA A 28 21.39 12.98 10.36
N ASP A 29 20.28 12.32 10.01
CA ASP A 29 19.52 11.46 10.93
C ASP A 29 19.37 10.01 10.42
N ASP A 30 20.10 9.63 9.36
CA ASP A 30 19.91 8.36 8.64
C ASP A 30 18.44 8.09 8.24
N LEU A 31 17.65 9.16 8.10
CA LEU A 31 16.23 9.08 7.80
C LEU A 31 16.02 9.01 6.29
N ARG A 32 15.25 8.02 5.85
CA ARG A 32 14.84 7.86 4.45
C ARG A 32 13.32 7.91 4.34
N ILE A 33 12.82 8.87 3.58
CA ILE A 33 11.40 9.05 3.29
C ILE A 33 11.16 8.67 1.83
N THR A 34 10.29 7.70 1.57
CA THR A 34 9.85 7.38 0.21
C THR A 34 8.42 7.91 0.00
N LEU A 35 8.28 8.82 -0.95
CA LEU A 35 7.01 9.43 -1.34
C LEU A 35 6.45 8.64 -2.51
N TYR A 36 5.15 8.37 -2.43
CA TYR A 36 4.37 7.74 -3.49
C TYR A 36 3.31 8.71 -3.97
N THR A 37 3.35 9.08 -5.24
CA THR A 37 2.42 10.04 -5.84
C THR A 37 1.83 9.47 -7.12
N ALA A 38 0.74 10.08 -7.59
CA ALA A 38 0.12 9.80 -8.87
C ALA A 38 -0.33 11.12 -9.47
N GLU A 39 -0.32 11.22 -10.80
CA GLU A 39 -0.79 12.41 -11.51
C GLU A 39 -2.26 12.70 -11.15
N PRO A 40 -2.60 13.91 -10.67
CA PRO A 40 -3.97 14.27 -10.31
C PRO A 40 -4.96 14.08 -11.45
N GLY A 41 -6.16 13.60 -11.13
CA GLY A 41 -7.21 13.35 -12.12
C GLY A 41 -7.03 12.06 -12.95
N THR A 42 -6.00 11.26 -12.68
CA THR A 42 -5.84 9.93 -13.28
C THR A 42 -6.50 8.84 -12.43
N GLU A 43 -6.86 7.72 -13.07
CA GLU A 43 -7.36 6.52 -12.38
C GLU A 43 -6.40 6.04 -11.26
N HIS A 44 -5.09 6.22 -11.47
CA HIS A 44 -4.09 5.87 -10.46
C HIS A 44 -4.17 6.74 -9.21
N ALA A 45 -4.55 8.02 -9.33
CA ALA A 45 -4.78 8.89 -8.18
C ALA A 45 -6.00 8.45 -7.36
N ASP A 46 -7.11 8.09 -8.02
CA ASP A 46 -8.28 7.53 -7.33
C ASP A 46 -7.96 6.20 -6.62
N ARG A 47 -7.23 5.30 -7.29
CA ARG A 47 -6.82 4.03 -6.70
C ARG A 47 -5.84 4.21 -5.55
N LEU A 48 -4.93 5.18 -5.65
CA LEU A 48 -4.04 5.56 -4.54
C LEU A 48 -4.86 6.05 -3.34
N ALA A 49 -5.83 6.94 -3.54
CA ALA A 49 -6.70 7.42 -2.45
C ALA A 49 -7.47 6.26 -1.77
N LEU A 50 -8.03 5.34 -2.55
CA LEU A 50 -8.72 4.16 -2.03
C LEU A 50 -7.78 3.22 -1.26
N SER A 51 -6.55 3.03 -1.75
CA SER A 51 -5.56 2.19 -1.08
C SER A 51 -5.20 2.71 0.31
N VAL A 52 -5.11 4.04 0.48
CA VAL A 52 -4.86 4.67 1.80
C VAL A 52 -5.98 4.37 2.77
N VAL A 53 -7.24 4.50 2.36
CA VAL A 53 -8.41 4.24 3.23
C VAL A 53 -8.49 2.76 3.62
N LEU A 54 -8.35 1.86 2.66
CA LEU A 54 -8.43 0.42 2.90
C LEU A 54 -7.26 -0.08 3.74
N GLY A 55 -6.05 0.41 3.46
CA GLY A 55 -4.84 0.12 4.24
C GLY A 55 -4.96 0.64 5.68
N ALA A 56 -5.42 1.88 5.88
CA ALA A 56 -5.64 2.43 7.21
C ALA A 56 -6.60 1.57 8.02
N ARG A 57 -7.75 1.18 7.44
CA ARG A 57 -8.75 0.31 8.10
C ARG A 57 -8.20 -1.06 8.48
N ALA A 58 -7.34 -1.64 7.64
CA ALA A 58 -6.67 -2.91 7.94
C ALA A 58 -5.68 -2.78 9.11
N LEU A 59 -4.94 -1.66 9.18
CA LEU A 59 -3.96 -1.41 10.24
C LEU A 59 -4.62 -1.11 11.59
N ILE A 60 -5.67 -0.30 11.60
CA ILE A 60 -6.37 0.13 12.82
C ILE A 60 -7.48 -0.85 13.26
N GLY A 61 -7.65 -1.98 12.56
CA GLY A 61 -8.66 -2.99 12.89
C GLY A 61 -10.12 -2.52 12.71
N LEU A 62 -10.35 -1.40 12.00
CA LEU A 62 -11.70 -0.83 11.74
C LEU A 62 -12.37 -1.42 10.48
N GLY A 63 -11.92 -2.60 10.03
CA GLY A 63 -12.57 -3.44 9.03
C GLY A 63 -13.00 -4.76 9.66
N PRO A 64 -14.02 -5.47 9.12
CA PRO A 64 -14.42 -6.73 9.71
C PRO A 64 -13.24 -7.71 9.61
N ALA A 65 -12.76 -8.20 10.75
CA ALA A 65 -11.84 -9.32 10.81
C ALA A 65 -12.51 -10.54 10.16
N ARG A 66 -12.34 -10.72 8.85
CA ARG A 66 -12.90 -11.86 8.11
C ARG A 66 -11.83 -12.67 7.42
N HIS A 67 -10.86 -13.12 8.19
CA HIS A 67 -10.26 -14.42 7.92
C HIS A 67 -10.04 -15.12 9.27
N SER A 68 -11.16 -15.44 9.94
CA SER A 68 -11.19 -16.61 10.80
C SER A 68 -11.04 -17.83 9.89
N VAL A 69 -9.78 -18.28 9.71
CA VAL A 69 -9.49 -19.63 9.24
C VAL A 69 -10.00 -20.58 10.32
N THR A 70 -11.30 -20.91 10.28
CA THR A 70 -11.82 -22.09 10.94
C THR A 70 -11.51 -23.27 10.03
N GLY A 71 -10.27 -23.73 10.07
CA GLY A 71 -9.79 -24.92 9.41
C GLY A 71 -9.50 -26.00 10.45
N HIS A 72 -10.56 -26.67 10.86
CA HIS A 72 -10.66 -27.94 11.57
C HIS A 72 -9.34 -28.66 11.91
N ARG A 73 -9.17 -29.03 13.20
CA ARG A 73 -8.29 -30.16 13.55
C ARG A 73 -8.71 -31.36 12.70
N SER A 74 -7.77 -31.92 11.94
CA SER A 74 -7.81 -33.33 11.57
C SER A 74 -6.47 -33.93 11.95
N CYS A 75 -6.45 -34.56 13.13
CA CYS A 75 -5.43 -35.54 13.45
C CYS A 75 -5.72 -36.80 12.61
N ASN A 76 -4.84 -37.12 11.66
CA ASN A 76 -4.61 -38.48 11.12
C ASN A 76 -3.44 -38.37 10.12
N ARG A 77 -2.37 -39.16 10.12
CA ARG A 77 -1.92 -40.36 10.83
C ARG A 77 -0.40 -40.31 10.82
#